data_AF-A0A495E7X4-F1
#
_entry.id   AF-A0A495E7X4-F1
#
_cell.length_a   1.000
_cell.length_b   1.000
_cell.length_c   1.000
_cell.angle_alpha   90.00
_cell.angle_beta   90.00
_cell.angle_gamma   90.00
#
_symmetry.space_group_name_H-M   'P 1'
#
loop_
_entity.id
_entity.type
_entity.pdbx_description
1 polymer ?
#
loop_
_entity_poly.entity_id
_entity_poly.type
_entity_poly.pdbx_seq_one_letter_code
_entity_poly.pdbx_strand_id
1 'polypeptide(L)'
;MKPMVLQGMKLKKEILKELFKAVAIIALSSLPYIHDVITIRGGAFPAWVPDWGIEEFLTNSEGYIAGFSSYRVFIYTFLIHLFAHLGYVGWFFDAKDKLYRPFLLVPVSLSLYQIILILFDFRSSDLNEPHIKIVLTIAISSLLAINFFFNNKKILSEHFLKHKNSLKTNKKPLQTKEKNI
;
A
#
# COMPACT_ATOMS: atom_id res chain seq x y z
N MET A 1 -11.62 -13.47 44.23
CA MET A 1 -12.32 -13.98 43.02
C MET A 1 -12.56 -12.82 42.06
N LYS A 2 -11.80 -12.72 40.96
CA LYS A 2 -12.11 -11.76 39.88
C LYS A 2 -13.36 -12.30 39.16
N PRO A 3 -14.44 -11.51 38.98
CA PRO A 3 -15.71 -12.06 38.54
C PRO A 3 -15.62 -12.56 37.10
N MET A 4 -15.89 -13.85 36.92
CA MET A 4 -15.86 -14.63 35.67
C MET A 4 -16.62 -13.95 34.50
N VAL A 5 -17.63 -13.13 34.83
CA VAL A 5 -18.44 -12.32 33.91
C VAL A 5 -17.61 -11.27 33.15
N LEU A 6 -16.64 -10.64 33.81
CA LEU A 6 -15.78 -9.60 33.22
C LEU A 6 -14.76 -10.20 32.22
N GLN A 7 -14.41 -11.47 32.39
CA GLN A 7 -13.52 -12.21 31.49
C GLN A 7 -14.24 -12.64 30.21
N GLY A 8 -15.50 -13.08 30.31
CA GLY A 8 -16.33 -13.42 29.15
C GLY A 8 -16.67 -12.22 28.24
N MET A 9 -16.91 -11.04 28.84
CA MET A 9 -17.15 -9.82 28.07
C MET A 9 -15.92 -9.33 27.30
N LYS A 10 -14.72 -9.45 27.90
CA LYS A 10 -13.46 -9.11 27.21
C LYS A 10 -13.18 -10.07 26.06
N LEU A 11 -13.43 -11.36 26.25
CA LEU A 11 -13.25 -12.38 25.21
C LEU A 11 -14.15 -12.13 23.99
N LYS A 12 -15.44 -11.81 24.20
CA LYS A 12 -16.36 -11.47 23.10
C LYS A 12 -15.91 -10.24 22.31
N LYS A 13 -15.38 -9.21 22.99
CA LYS A 13 -14.87 -7.99 22.33
C LYS A 13 -13.63 -8.26 21.48
N GLU A 14 -12.70 -9.09 21.96
CA GLU A 14 -11.51 -9.48 21.18
C GLU A 14 -11.91 -10.29 19.94
N ILE A 15 -12.80 -11.27 20.08
CA ILE A 15 -13.29 -12.07 18.94
C ILE A 15 -13.97 -11.18 17.90
N LEU A 16 -14.83 -10.24 18.32
CA LEU A 16 -15.50 -9.32 17.41
C LEU A 16 -14.51 -8.42 16.66
N LYS A 17 -13.45 -7.97 17.35
CA LYS A 17 -12.38 -7.15 16.77
C LYS A 17 -11.59 -7.94 15.71
N GLU A 18 -11.22 -9.18 16.00
CA GLU A 18 -10.51 -10.02 15.02
C GLU A 18 -11.41 -10.36 13.83
N LEU A 19 -12.70 -10.61 14.06
CA LEU A 19 -13.66 -10.82 12.98
C LEU A 19 -13.81 -9.58 12.09
N PHE A 20 -13.89 -8.39 12.68
CA PHE A 20 -13.97 -7.15 11.92
C PHE A 20 -12.70 -6.92 11.07
N LYS A 21 -11.52 -7.22 11.62
CA LYS A 21 -10.26 -7.17 10.83
C LYS A 21 -10.30 -8.14 9.67
N ALA A 22 -10.75 -9.38 9.88
CA ALA A 22 -10.84 -10.38 8.83
C ALA A 22 -11.81 -9.93 7.72
N VAL A 23 -12.98 -9.42 8.08
CA VAL A 23 -13.95 -8.86 7.13
C VAL A 23 -13.35 -7.67 6.37
N ALA A 24 -12.65 -6.77 7.04
CA ALA A 24 -12.00 -5.63 6.39
C ALA A 24 -10.92 -6.08 5.38
N ILE A 25 -10.13 -7.10 5.71
CA ILE A 25 -9.13 -7.68 4.79
C ILE A 25 -9.82 -8.28 3.57
N ILE A 26 -10.88 -9.07 3.77
CA ILE A 26 -11.64 -9.67 2.67
C ILE A 26 -12.21 -8.56 1.77
N ALA A 27 -12.85 -7.56 2.35
CA ALA A 27 -13.41 -6.43 1.61
C ALA A 27 -12.34 -5.69 0.79
N LEU A 28 -11.19 -5.35 1.41
CA LEU A 28 -10.07 -4.71 0.72
C LEU A 28 -9.49 -5.58 -0.39
N SER A 29 -9.33 -6.88 -0.16
CA SER A 29 -8.82 -7.82 -1.17
C SER A 29 -9.79 -8.02 -2.34
N SER A 30 -11.09 -7.84 -2.10
CA SER A 30 -12.13 -7.94 -3.12
C SER A 30 -12.28 -6.67 -3.97
N LEU A 31 -11.64 -5.57 -3.55
CA LEU A 31 -11.82 -4.24 -4.15
C LEU A 31 -11.58 -4.21 -5.67
N PRO A 32 -10.55 -4.86 -6.24
CA PRO A 32 -10.37 -4.94 -7.69
C PRO A 32 -11.55 -5.57 -8.45
N TYR A 33 -12.33 -6.44 -7.80
CA TYR A 33 -13.42 -7.20 -8.42
C TYR A 33 -14.79 -6.53 -8.28
N ILE A 34 -14.91 -5.45 -7.50
CA ILE A 34 -16.18 -4.74 -7.30
C ILE A 34 -16.76 -4.25 -8.63
N HIS A 35 -15.90 -3.89 -9.60
CA HIS A 35 -16.32 -3.46 -10.92
C HIS A 35 -17.27 -4.46 -11.61
N ASP A 36 -17.06 -5.77 -11.42
CA ASP A 36 -17.92 -6.83 -11.99
C ASP A 36 -19.27 -6.97 -11.28
N VAL A 37 -19.33 -6.54 -10.02
CA VAL A 37 -20.57 -6.57 -9.23
C VAL A 37 -21.46 -5.40 -9.61
N ILE A 38 -20.87 -4.22 -9.79
CA ILE A 38 -21.61 -2.97 -10.02
C ILE A 38 -21.85 -2.63 -11.49
N THR A 39 -21.26 -3.37 -12.44
CA THR A 39 -21.47 -3.14 -13.87
C THR A 39 -21.79 -4.43 -14.63
N ILE A 40 -22.67 -4.32 -15.64
CA ILE A 40 -23.01 -5.42 -16.54
C ILE A 40 -22.04 -5.42 -17.73
N ARG A 41 -21.93 -6.53 -18.49
CA ARG A 41 -21.10 -6.64 -19.71
C ARG A 41 -21.32 -5.52 -20.74
N GLY A 42 -22.47 -4.85 -20.72
CA GLY A 42 -22.78 -3.70 -21.58
C GLY A 42 -22.39 -2.33 -21.02
N GLY A 43 -21.73 -2.24 -19.86
CA GLY A 43 -21.33 -0.99 -19.22
C GLY A 43 -22.41 -0.34 -18.35
N ALA A 44 -23.68 -0.73 -18.52
CA ALA A 44 -24.79 -0.24 -17.72
C ALA A 44 -24.78 -0.73 -16.26
N PHE A 45 -25.39 0.07 -15.38
CA PHE A 45 -25.65 -0.30 -13.99
C PHE A 45 -26.74 -1.38 -13.89
N PRO A 46 -26.57 -2.38 -13.01
CA PRO A 46 -27.67 -3.23 -12.56
C PRO A 46 -28.77 -2.41 -11.89
N ALA A 47 -30.03 -2.83 -12.03
CA ALA A 47 -31.20 -2.13 -11.47
C ALA A 47 -31.18 -1.93 -9.94
N TRP A 48 -30.35 -2.70 -9.21
CA TRP A 48 -30.21 -2.57 -7.76
C TRP A 48 -29.15 -1.55 -7.34
N VAL A 49 -28.24 -1.16 -8.25
CA VAL A 49 -27.22 -0.14 -7.96
C VAL A 49 -27.90 1.22 -8.10
N PRO A 50 -27.97 2.01 -7.02
CA PRO A 50 -28.54 3.35 -7.10
C PRO A 50 -27.64 4.24 -7.96
N ASP A 51 -28.24 4.97 -8.89
CA ASP A 51 -27.53 5.98 -9.67
C ASP A 51 -27.32 7.24 -8.82
N TRP A 52 -26.06 7.57 -8.56
CA TRP A 52 -25.65 8.75 -7.81
C TRP A 52 -25.14 9.88 -8.72
N GLY A 53 -25.29 9.75 -10.03
CA GLY A 53 -24.80 10.73 -11.01
C GLY A 53 -23.28 10.78 -11.14
N ILE A 54 -22.56 9.79 -10.58
CA ILE A 54 -21.08 9.74 -10.62
C ILE A 54 -20.60 9.53 -12.06
N GLU A 55 -21.30 8.70 -12.84
CA GLU A 55 -20.98 8.49 -14.25
C GLU A 55 -21.14 9.78 -15.04
N GLU A 56 -22.28 10.47 -14.87
CA GLU A 56 -22.56 11.74 -15.55
C GLU A 56 -21.58 12.84 -15.15
N PHE A 57 -21.23 12.94 -13.86
CA PHE A 57 -20.24 13.90 -13.36
C PHE A 57 -18.83 13.68 -13.93
N LEU A 58 -18.44 12.42 -14.16
CA LEU A 58 -17.13 12.07 -14.69
C LEU A 58 -17.09 11.99 -16.23
N THR A 59 -18.24 12.09 -16.88
CA THR A 59 -18.34 12.06 -18.34
C THR A 59 -17.93 13.41 -18.92
N ASN A 60 -16.95 13.40 -19.81
CA ASN A 60 -16.49 14.59 -20.50
C ASN A 60 -17.40 14.95 -21.70
N SER A 61 -17.15 16.09 -22.33
CA SER A 61 -17.93 16.57 -23.50
C SER A 61 -17.89 15.64 -24.72
N GLU A 62 -16.94 14.70 -24.75
CA GLU A 62 -16.77 13.72 -25.83
C GLU A 62 -17.47 12.37 -25.52
N GLY A 63 -18.09 12.25 -24.33
CA GLY A 63 -18.78 11.03 -23.90
C GLY A 63 -17.88 9.98 -23.26
N TYR A 64 -16.61 10.31 -22.97
CA TYR A 64 -15.69 9.44 -22.24
C TYR A 64 -15.72 9.73 -20.74
N ILE A 65 -15.64 8.67 -19.92
CA ILE A 65 -15.71 8.77 -18.45
C ILE A 65 -14.29 8.86 -17.92
N ALA A 66 -13.86 10.05 -17.46
CA ALA A 66 -12.47 10.32 -17.08
C ALA A 66 -11.46 9.76 -18.12
N GLY A 67 -11.79 9.95 -19.40
CA GLY A 67 -11.06 9.49 -20.59
C GLY A 67 -11.05 7.97 -20.82
N PHE A 68 -11.92 7.21 -20.15
CA PHE A 68 -12.12 5.79 -20.41
C PHE A 68 -13.31 5.55 -21.36
N SER A 69 -13.23 4.45 -22.10
CA SER A 69 -14.28 4.03 -23.05
C SER A 69 -15.59 3.60 -22.39
N SER A 70 -15.56 3.22 -21.11
CA SER A 70 -16.75 2.84 -20.35
C SER A 70 -16.52 2.98 -18.85
N TYR A 71 -17.62 3.14 -18.11
CA TYR A 71 -17.61 3.23 -16.65
C TYR A 71 -16.94 2.03 -16.00
N ARG A 72 -17.21 0.82 -16.52
CA ARG A 72 -16.61 -0.44 -16.04
C ARG A 72 -15.08 -0.40 -16.07
N VAL A 73 -14.49 0.07 -17.17
CA VAL A 73 -13.03 0.11 -17.34
C VAL A 73 -12.42 1.17 -16.42
N PHE A 74 -13.09 2.32 -16.26
CA PHE A 74 -12.71 3.33 -15.28
C PHE A 74 -12.66 2.74 -13.87
N ILE A 75 -13.77 2.14 -13.40
CA ILE A 75 -13.86 1.56 -12.05
C ILE A 75 -12.83 0.45 -11.86
N TYR A 76 -12.69 -0.47 -12.81
CA TYR A 76 -11.67 -1.52 -12.74
C TYR A 76 -10.26 -0.93 -12.54
N THR A 77 -9.90 0.02 -13.39
CA THR A 77 -8.57 0.63 -13.36
C THR A 77 -8.35 1.41 -12.08
N PHE A 78 -9.33 2.22 -11.66
CA PHE A 78 -9.29 2.99 -10.43
C PHE A 78 -9.15 2.09 -9.20
N LEU A 79 -9.97 1.05 -9.08
CA LEU A 79 -9.99 0.15 -7.93
C LEU A 79 -8.71 -0.68 -7.80
N ILE A 80 -8.08 -1.11 -8.90
CA ILE A 80 -6.77 -1.76 -8.83
C ILE A 80 -5.70 -0.84 -8.25
N HIS A 81 -5.65 0.41 -8.71
CA HIS A 81 -4.66 1.37 -8.23
C HIS A 81 -4.95 1.81 -6.79
N LEU A 82 -6.23 1.95 -6.43
CA LEU A 82 -6.66 2.20 -5.07
C LEU A 82 -6.28 1.04 -4.14
N PHE A 83 -6.51 -0.21 -4.56
CA PHE A 83 -6.10 -1.39 -3.80
C PHE A 83 -4.59 -1.41 -3.55
N ALA A 84 -3.78 -1.18 -4.60
CA ALA A 84 -2.33 -1.11 -4.47
C ALA A 84 -1.90 0.00 -3.50
N HIS A 85 -2.50 1.19 -3.61
CA HIS A 85 -2.22 2.31 -2.72
C HIS A 85 -2.54 1.98 -1.26
N LEU A 86 -3.74 1.44 -0.99
CA LEU A 86 -4.15 1.03 0.35
C LEU A 86 -3.23 -0.07 0.91
N GLY A 87 -2.75 -0.99 0.08
CA GLY A 87 -1.76 -1.99 0.45
C GLY A 87 -0.45 -1.38 0.94
N TYR A 88 0.11 -0.42 0.18
CA TYR A 88 1.33 0.28 0.57
C TYR A 88 1.15 1.15 1.83
N VAL A 89 0.00 1.83 1.95
CA VAL A 89 -0.33 2.62 3.16
C VAL A 89 -0.47 1.71 4.37
N GLY A 90 -1.15 0.56 4.23
CA GLY A 90 -1.26 -0.46 5.28
C GLY A 90 0.11 -0.95 5.73
N TRP A 91 1.00 -1.28 4.77
CA TRP A 91 2.36 -1.69 5.08
C TRP A 91 3.16 -0.58 5.78
N PHE A 92 2.99 0.68 5.38
CA PHE A 92 3.63 1.82 6.05
C PHE A 92 3.22 1.96 7.52
N PHE A 93 1.96 1.66 7.85
CA PHE A 93 1.47 1.67 9.23
C PHE A 93 1.87 0.44 10.04
N ASP A 94 2.04 -0.71 9.40
CA ASP A 94 2.51 -1.95 10.03
C ASP A 94 4.02 -1.91 10.33
N ALA A 95 4.82 -1.31 9.43
CA ALA A 95 6.26 -1.20 9.55
C ALA A 95 6.76 -0.22 10.64
N LYS A 96 5.96 0.01 11.71
CA LYS A 96 6.39 0.80 12.88
C LYS A 96 7.73 0.29 13.40
N ASP A 97 8.60 1.24 13.72
CA ASP A 97 9.96 1.00 14.24
C ASP A 97 10.93 0.29 13.28
N LYS A 98 10.55 0.06 12.02
CA LYS A 98 11.46 -0.49 11.00
C LYS A 98 12.22 0.65 10.31
N LEU A 99 13.54 0.45 10.13
CA LEU A 99 14.41 1.43 9.46
C LEU A 99 14.00 1.69 8.00
N TYR A 100 13.41 0.71 7.32
CA TYR A 100 12.97 0.86 5.94
C TYR A 100 11.61 1.58 5.80
N ARG A 101 10.90 1.83 6.91
CA ARG A 101 9.55 2.42 6.88
C ARG A 101 9.47 3.72 6.06
N PRO A 102 10.39 4.69 6.19
CA PRO A 102 10.33 5.92 5.38
C PRO A 102 10.41 5.65 3.88
N PHE A 103 11.09 4.59 3.45
CA PHE A 103 11.21 4.24 2.04
C PHE A 103 9.93 3.63 1.46
N LEU A 104 9.01 3.14 2.31
CA LEU A 104 7.66 2.77 1.86
C LEU A 104 6.84 3.99 1.37
N LEU A 105 7.25 5.22 1.70
CA LEU A 105 6.61 6.42 1.16
C LEU A 105 6.84 6.60 -0.35
N VAL A 106 7.85 5.94 -0.93
CA VAL A 106 8.07 5.95 -2.39
C VAL A 106 6.90 5.27 -3.11
N PRO A 107 6.59 3.97 -2.90
CA PRO A 107 5.45 3.34 -3.55
C PRO A 107 4.10 3.94 -3.11
N VAL A 108 3.96 4.46 -1.88
CA VAL A 108 2.75 5.20 -1.46
C VAL A 108 2.54 6.45 -2.32
N SER A 109 3.59 7.26 -2.51
CA SER A 109 3.49 8.48 -3.32
C SER A 109 3.25 8.18 -4.80
N LEU A 110 3.90 7.15 -5.35
CA LEU A 110 3.73 6.76 -6.75
C LEU A 110 2.33 6.21 -7.04
N SER A 111 1.79 5.38 -6.13
CA SER A 111 0.43 4.87 -6.27
C SER A 111 -0.61 5.98 -6.12
N LEU A 112 -0.39 6.94 -5.20
CA LEU A 112 -1.25 8.13 -5.09
C LEU A 112 -1.20 8.98 -6.36
N TYR A 113 -0.01 9.21 -6.90
CA TYR A 113 0.18 9.93 -8.15
C TYR A 113 -0.62 9.29 -9.29
N GLN A 114 -0.58 7.96 -9.42
CA GLN A 114 -1.34 7.25 -10.43
C GLN A 114 -2.86 7.38 -10.23
N ILE A 115 -3.35 7.38 -8.99
CA ILE A 115 -4.76 7.63 -8.68
C ILE A 115 -5.17 9.05 -9.11
N ILE A 116 -4.32 10.06 -8.85
CA ILE A 116 -4.56 11.44 -9.28
C ILE A 116 -4.63 11.50 -10.81
N LEU A 117 -3.70 10.87 -11.53
CA LEU A 117 -3.75 10.84 -12.99
C LEU A 117 -5.04 10.21 -13.53
N ILE A 118 -5.56 9.19 -12.86
CA ILE A 118 -6.84 8.54 -13.23
C ILE A 118 -8.02 9.47 -12.98
N LEU A 119 -8.11 10.10 -11.81
CA LEU A 119 -9.25 10.95 -11.43
C LEU A 119 -9.34 12.24 -12.23
N PHE A 120 -8.19 12.81 -12.64
CA PHE A 120 -8.12 14.06 -13.40
C PHE A 120 -7.95 13.85 -14.91
N ASP A 121 -8.11 12.61 -15.40
CA ASP A 121 -7.95 12.26 -16.82
C ASP A 121 -6.61 12.70 -17.46
N PHE A 122 -5.53 12.64 -16.69
CA PHE A 122 -4.18 12.95 -17.19
C PHE A 122 -3.43 11.72 -17.69
N ARG A 123 -4.14 10.62 -17.95
CA ARG A 123 -3.52 9.35 -18.38
C ARG A 123 -2.99 9.39 -19.82
N SER A 124 -3.62 10.18 -20.68
CA SER A 124 -3.18 10.42 -22.06
C SER A 124 -2.13 11.54 -22.15
N SER A 125 -1.87 12.26 -21.07
CA SER A 125 -0.92 13.38 -21.04
C SER A 125 0.53 12.91 -20.82
N ASP A 126 1.47 13.79 -21.14
CA ASP A 126 2.91 13.61 -20.92
C ASP A 126 3.26 13.28 -19.45
N LEU A 127 2.41 13.68 -18.49
CA LEU A 127 2.58 13.36 -17.08
C LEU A 127 2.57 11.85 -16.82
N ASN A 128 1.83 11.07 -17.62
CA ASN A 128 1.78 9.62 -17.46
C ASN A 128 2.95 8.89 -18.13
N GLU A 129 3.88 9.61 -18.78
CA GLU A 129 4.99 8.97 -19.46
C GLU A 129 5.96 8.25 -18.50
N PRO A 130 6.57 7.14 -18.94
CA PRO A 130 7.51 6.38 -18.11
C PRO A 130 8.66 7.22 -17.56
N HIS A 131 9.19 8.14 -18.37
CA HIS A 131 10.33 8.96 -18.01
C HIS A 131 10.00 9.93 -16.86
N ILE A 132 8.81 10.55 -16.86
CA ILE A 132 8.34 11.40 -15.76
C ILE A 132 8.21 10.59 -14.46
N LYS A 133 7.64 9.38 -14.55
CA LYS A 133 7.51 8.50 -13.37
C LYS A 133 8.86 8.08 -12.79
N ILE A 134 9.84 7.80 -13.65
CA ILE A 134 11.21 7.49 -13.23
C ILE A 134 11.83 8.68 -12.52
N VAL A 135 11.74 9.88 -13.10
CA VAL A 135 12.25 11.12 -12.49
C VAL A 135 11.59 11.36 -11.13
N LEU A 136 10.27 11.24 -11.04
CA LEU A 136 9.51 11.38 -9.78
C LEU A 136 9.97 10.37 -8.73
N THR A 137 10.17 9.11 -9.14
CA THR A 137 10.67 8.04 -8.26
C THR A 137 12.04 8.38 -7.69
N ILE A 138 12.97 8.82 -8.55
CA ILE A 138 14.32 9.19 -8.14
C ILE A 138 14.29 10.40 -7.21
N ALA A 139 13.50 11.42 -7.54
CA ALA A 139 13.37 12.64 -6.74
C ALA A 139 12.85 12.34 -5.33
N ILE A 140 11.73 11.62 -5.21
CA ILE A 140 11.14 11.24 -3.92
C ILE A 140 12.09 10.35 -3.12
N SER A 141 12.70 9.35 -3.77
CA SER A 141 13.65 8.44 -3.11
C SER A 141 14.87 9.19 -2.57
N SER A 142 15.40 10.14 -3.33
CA SER A 142 16.55 10.96 -2.93
C SER A 142 16.20 11.86 -1.76
N LEU A 143 15.05 12.56 -1.81
CA LEU A 143 14.56 13.39 -0.72
C LEU A 143 14.38 12.59 0.58
N LEU A 144 13.79 11.40 0.49
CA LEU A 144 13.61 10.52 1.64
C LEU A 144 14.94 10.00 2.18
N ALA A 145 15.88 9.61 1.30
CA ALA A 145 17.20 9.15 1.71
C ALA A 145 17.99 10.25 2.44
N ILE A 146 17.95 11.48 1.91
CA ILE A 146 18.58 12.65 2.52
C ILE A 146 17.95 12.91 3.89
N ASN A 147 16.62 13.04 3.96
CA ASN A 147 15.90 13.27 5.22
C ASN A 147 16.17 12.16 6.25
N PHE A 148 16.19 10.91 5.81
CA PHE A 148 16.50 9.75 6.64
C PHE A 148 17.91 9.84 7.22
N PHE A 149 18.90 10.17 6.39
CA PHE A 149 20.29 10.29 6.82
C PHE A 149 20.48 11.40 7.86
N PHE A 150 19.87 12.57 7.65
CA PHE A 150 20.00 13.69 8.59
C PHE A 150 19.33 13.43 9.93
N ASN A 151 18.17 12.77 9.95
CA ASN A 151 17.40 12.54 11.18
C ASN A 151 17.83 11.30 11.97
N ASN A 152 18.48 10.30 11.35
CA ASN A 152 18.77 9.01 11.97
C ASN A 152 20.28 8.69 12.11
N LYS A 153 21.16 9.69 12.06
CA LYS A 153 22.64 9.50 12.08
C LYS A 153 23.12 8.55 13.18
N LYS A 154 22.60 8.69 14.41
CA LYS A 154 23.01 7.87 15.57
C LYS A 154 22.60 6.40 15.41
N ILE A 155 21.32 6.17 15.11
CA ILE A 155 20.74 4.84 14.89
C ILE A 155 21.47 4.11 13.75
N LEU A 156 21.77 4.85 12.68
CA LEU A 156 22.49 4.31 11.54
C LEU A 156 23.93 3.90 11.90
N SER A 157 24.64 4.73 12.67
CA SER A 157 25.98 4.41 13.18
C SER A 157 25.98 3.15 14.04
N GLU A 158 25.04 3.03 14.99
CA GLU A 158 24.89 1.86 15.85
C GLU A 158 24.57 0.58 15.05
N HIS A 159 23.69 0.69 14.06
CA HIS A 159 23.36 -0.42 13.17
C HIS A 159 24.58 -0.91 12.38
N PHE A 160 25.37 0.01 11.81
CA PHE A 160 26.61 -0.34 11.11
C PHE A 160 27.66 -0.95 12.04
N LEU A 161 27.75 -0.46 13.28
CA LEU A 161 28.69 -0.98 14.28
C LEU A 161 28.33 -2.41 14.70
N LYS A 162 27.04 -2.67 14.94
CA LYS A 162 26.51 -4.02 15.23
C LYS A 162 26.81 -5.00 14.08
N HIS A 163 26.56 -4.58 12.84
CA HIS A 163 26.85 -5.40 11.66
C HIS A 163 28.35 -5.67 11.47
N LYS A 164 29.21 -4.68 11.71
CA LYS A 164 30.67 -4.86 11.66
C LYS A 164 31.15 -5.87 12.71
N ASN A 165 30.57 -5.83 13.91
CA ASN A 165 30.91 -6.74 14.99
C ASN A 165 30.44 -8.18 14.72
N SER A 166 29.25 -8.37 14.16
CA SER A 166 28.75 -9.70 13.79
C SER A 166 29.61 -10.39 12.73
N LEU A 167 30.13 -9.61 11.76
CA LEU A 167 31.08 -10.11 10.76
C LEU A 167 32.44 -10.51 11.36
N LYS A 168 32.90 -9.82 12.41
CA LYS A 168 34.15 -10.18 13.10
C LYS A 168 34.00 -11.44 13.95
N THR A 169 32.86 -11.62 14.63
CA THR A 169 32.59 -12.82 15.43
C THR A 169 32.49 -14.08 14.57
N ASN A 170 31.93 -13.97 13.34
CA ASN A 170 31.81 -15.10 12.42
C ASN A 170 33.13 -15.46 11.70
N LYS A 171 34.16 -14.60 11.79
CA LYS A 171 35.50 -14.85 11.22
C LYS A 171 36.48 -15.47 12.22
N LYS A 172 36.08 -15.77 13.47
CA LYS A 172 36.93 -16.57 14.36
C LYS A 172 37.01 -18.00 13.78
N PRO A 173 38.21 -18.53 13.47
CA PRO A 173 38.33 -19.87 12.93
C PRO A 173 37.75 -20.88 13.92
N LEU A 174 37.05 -21.90 13.41
CA LEU A 174 36.75 -23.11 14.19
C LEU A 174 38.07 -23.55 14.80
N GLN A 175 38.22 -23.40 16.12
CA GLN A 175 39.37 -23.97 16.79
C GLN A 175 39.28 -25.47 16.60
N THR A 176 40.23 -25.98 15.82
CA THR A 176 40.56 -27.38 15.66
C THR A 176 40.47 -28.03 17.03
N LYS A 177 39.49 -28.92 17.23
CA LYS A 177 39.53 -29.88 18.33
C LYS A 177 40.79 -30.71 18.08
N GLU A 178 41.90 -30.34 18.71
CA GLU A 178 43.03 -31.25 18.89
C GLU A 178 42.48 -32.50 19.57
N LYS A 179 42.46 -33.59 18.80
CA LYS A 179 42.26 -34.94 19.31
C LYS A 179 43.49 -35.26 20.16
N ASN A 180 43.33 -35.24 21.47
CA ASN A 180 44.20 -35.99 22.36
C ASN A 180 43.95 -37.49 22.10
N ILE A 181 44.92 -38.14 21.47
CA ILE A 181 45.10 -39.61 21.46
C ILE A 181 46.18 -39.91 22.48
#